data_AF-A0A843F4P7-F1
#
_entry.id   AF-A0A843F4P7-F1
#
_cell.length_a   1.000
_cell.length_b   1.000
_cell.length_c   1.000
_cell.angle_alpha   90.00
_cell.angle_beta   90.00
_cell.angle_gamma   90.00
#
_symmetry.space_group_name_H-M   'P 1'
#
loop_
_entity.id
_entity.type
_entity.pdbx_description
1 polymer ?
#
loop_
_entity_poly.entity_id
_entity_poly.type
_entity_poly.pdbx_seq_one_letter_code
_entity_poly.pdbx_strand_id
1 'polypeptide(L)'
;MTNDDLDTLKLELECEKFRLMSYQLDDLLQEYDKLMEIRGNIQFKFFNTLENVKRNGLPVKEDFERWEKIRTQEREGWDEEINLIADLKYDVDDNLKLLDNTK
;
A
#
# COMPACT_ATOMS: atom_id res chain seq x y z
N MET A 1 5.35 -36.52 -23.96
CA MET A 1 4.36 -35.50 -23.56
C MET A 1 3.06 -35.84 -24.24
N THR A 2 2.08 -36.19 -23.42
CA THR A 2 0.68 -36.31 -23.83
C THR A 2 0.04 -34.91 -23.86
N ASN A 3 -1.15 -34.77 -24.45
CA ASN A 3 -1.89 -33.50 -24.36
C ASN A 3 -2.24 -33.16 -22.90
N ASP A 4 -2.49 -34.17 -22.07
CA ASP A 4 -2.82 -33.99 -20.64
C ASP A 4 -1.63 -33.41 -19.85
N ASP A 5 -0.39 -33.85 -20.16
CA ASP A 5 0.82 -33.27 -19.55
C ASP A 5 0.98 -31.78 -19.92
N LEU A 6 0.65 -31.44 -21.17
CA LEU A 6 0.75 -30.06 -21.67
C LEU A 6 -0.30 -29.15 -21.01
N ASP A 7 -1.51 -29.65 -20.83
CA ASP A 7 -2.60 -28.88 -20.22
C ASP A 7 -2.39 -28.70 -18.71
N THR A 8 -1.80 -29.70 -18.04
CA THR A 8 -1.35 -29.58 -16.64
C THR A 8 -0.30 -28.48 -16.49
N LEU A 9 0.73 -28.47 -17.34
CA LEU A 9 1.79 -27.45 -17.31
C LEU A 9 1.26 -26.04 -17.59
N LYS A 10 0.26 -25.88 -18.47
CA LYS A 10 -0.39 -24.58 -18.69
C LYS A 10 -1.13 -24.11 -17.45
N LEU A 11 -1.88 -24.99 -16.79
CA LEU A 11 -2.61 -24.66 -15.57
C LEU A 11 -1.65 -24.26 -14.45
N GLU A 12 -0.54 -24.98 -14.28
CA GLU A 12 0.52 -24.61 -13.34
C GLU A 12 1.11 -23.23 -13.64
N LEU A 13 1.42 -22.95 -14.91
CA LEU A 13 1.94 -21.64 -15.32
C LEU A 13 0.95 -20.51 -15.02
N GLU A 14 -0.34 -20.72 -15.23
CA GLU A 14 -1.36 -19.73 -14.86
C GLU A 14 -1.42 -19.53 -13.33
N CYS A 15 -1.43 -20.60 -12.53
CA CYS A 15 -1.37 -20.48 -11.07
C CYS A 15 -0.15 -19.67 -10.61
N GLU A 16 1.03 -19.92 -11.18
CA GLU A 16 2.25 -19.18 -10.83
C GLU A 16 2.19 -17.69 -11.21
N LYS A 17 1.51 -17.34 -12.31
CA LYS A 17 1.26 -15.92 -12.66
C LYS A 17 0.40 -15.24 -11.61
N PHE A 18 -0.69 -15.87 -11.16
CA PHE A 18 -1.55 -15.32 -10.11
C PHE A 18 -0.80 -15.21 -8.77
N ARG A 19 0.03 -16.19 -8.41
CA ARG A 19 0.89 -16.12 -7.22
C ARG A 19 1.85 -14.94 -7.28
N LEU A 20 2.49 -14.71 -8.43
CA LEU A 20 3.37 -13.57 -8.64
C LEU A 20 2.61 -12.24 -8.51
N MET A 21 1.42 -12.12 -9.11
CA MET A 21 0.59 -10.92 -8.99
C MET A 21 0.17 -10.66 -7.55
N SER A 22 -0.24 -11.71 -6.81
CA SER A 22 -0.59 -11.61 -5.40
C SER A 22 0.58 -11.09 -4.55
N TYR A 23 1.78 -11.65 -4.77
CA TYR A 23 3.00 -11.19 -4.11
C TYR A 23 3.33 -9.72 -4.41
N GLN A 24 3.16 -9.28 -5.67
CA GLN A 24 3.40 -7.89 -6.05
C GLN A 24 2.43 -6.92 -5.37
N LEU A 25 1.18 -7.34 -5.17
CA LEU A 25 0.18 -6.54 -4.47
C LEU A 25 0.46 -6.48 -2.96
N ASP A 26 0.92 -7.57 -2.36
CA ASP A 26 1.37 -7.59 -0.96
C ASP A 26 2.57 -6.66 -0.74
N ASP A 27 3.56 -6.69 -1.64
CA ASP A 27 4.72 -5.79 -1.58
C ASP A 27 4.28 -4.32 -1.67
N LEU A 28 3.33 -4.01 -2.55
CA LEU A 28 2.80 -2.65 -2.69
C LEU A 28 2.07 -2.18 -1.42
N LEU A 29 1.22 -3.02 -0.82
CA LEU A 29 0.58 -2.72 0.46
C LEU A 29 1.63 -2.46 1.56
N GLN A 30 2.70 -3.26 1.59
CA GLN A 30 3.79 -3.07 2.54
C GLN A 30 4.53 -1.75 2.33
N GLU A 31 4.69 -1.28 1.10
CA GLU A 31 5.28 0.03 0.81
C GLU A 31 4.38 1.19 1.30
N TYR A 32 3.06 1.06 1.21
CA TYR A 32 2.13 2.03 1.81
C TYR A 32 2.25 2.08 3.33
N ASP A 33 2.38 0.93 3.99
CA ASP A 33 2.60 0.88 5.45
C ASP A 33 3.88 1.62 5.86
N LYS A 34 4.98 1.37 5.15
CA LYS A 34 6.26 2.09 5.37
C LYS A 34 6.11 3.59 5.14
N LEU A 35 5.40 3.99 4.09
CA LEU A 35 5.16 5.40 3.76
C LEU A 35 4.37 6.11 4.87
N MET A 36 3.35 5.46 5.43
CA MET A 36 2.59 5.99 6.57
C MET A 36 3.47 6.18 7.80
N GLU A 37 4.37 5.24 8.09
CA GLU A 37 5.31 5.35 9.21
C GLU A 37 6.29 6.51 9.02
N ILE A 38 6.91 6.61 7.84
CA ILE A 38 7.84 7.71 7.50
C ILE A 38 7.15 9.05 7.67
N ARG A 39 5.92 9.17 7.19
CA ARG A 39 5.13 10.39 7.33
C ARG A 39 4.86 10.73 8.79
N GLY A 40 4.44 9.76 9.61
CA GLY A 40 4.25 9.96 11.05
C GLY A 40 5.52 10.49 11.72
N ASN A 41 6.67 9.91 11.38
CA ASN A 41 7.97 10.32 11.89
C ASN A 41 8.36 11.75 11.48
N ILE A 42 8.10 12.14 10.22
CA ILE A 42 8.34 13.50 9.73
C ILE A 42 7.47 14.50 10.50
N GLN A 43 6.19 14.19 10.68
CA GLN A 43 5.25 15.07 11.39
C GLN A 43 5.65 15.27 12.85
N PHE A 44 6.00 14.19 13.55
CA PHE A 44 6.49 14.26 14.93
C PHE A 44 7.74 15.15 15.04
N LYS A 45 8.72 14.93 14.17
CA LYS A 45 9.95 15.75 14.13
C LYS A 45 9.65 17.22 13.84
N PHE A 46 8.79 17.50 12.87
CA PHE A 46 8.39 18.85 12.51
C PHE A 46 7.79 19.59 13.72
N PHE A 47 6.82 19.01 14.41
CA PHE A 47 6.18 19.66 15.55
C PHE A 47 7.12 19.85 16.74
N ASN A 48 7.98 18.88 17.03
CA ASN A 48 8.99 19.06 18.08
C ASN A 48 9.96 20.20 17.75
N THR A 49 10.42 20.28 16.50
CA THR A 49 11.27 21.38 16.04
C THR A 49 10.53 22.72 16.12
N LEU A 50 9.26 22.75 15.72
CA LEU A 50 8.41 23.93 15.78
C LEU A 50 8.26 24.46 17.20
N GLU A 51 7.98 23.59 18.17
CA GLU A 51 7.93 23.95 19.59
C GLU A 51 9.26 24.52 20.08
N ASN A 52 10.38 23.90 19.68
CA ASN A 52 11.71 24.40 20.04
C ASN A 52 11.96 25.79 19.47
N VAL A 53 11.59 26.05 18.21
CA VAL A 53 11.69 27.37 17.59
C VAL A 53 10.89 28.41 18.38
N LYS A 54 9.63 28.09 18.75
CA LYS A 54 8.78 28.95 19.58
C LYS A 54 9.39 29.24 20.95
N ARG A 55 9.90 28.21 21.64
CA ARG A 55 10.53 28.35 22.96
C ARG A 55 11.76 29.25 22.94
N ASN A 56 12.43 29.36 21.80
CA ASN A 56 13.58 30.25 21.59
C ASN A 56 13.16 31.67 21.13
N GLY A 57 11.88 32.02 21.23
CA GLY A 57 11.40 33.39 20.98
C GLY A 57 11.33 33.78 19.50
N LEU A 58 11.50 32.83 18.58
CA LEU A 58 11.34 33.09 17.15
C LEU A 58 9.84 33.10 16.81
N PRO A 59 9.31 34.20 16.23
CA PRO A 59 7.92 34.26 15.82
C PRO A 59 7.71 33.35 14.61
N VAL A 60 6.87 32.34 14.78
CA VAL A 60 6.44 31.47 13.67
C VAL A 60 5.00 31.79 13.34
N LYS A 61 4.73 32.10 12.06
CA LYS A 61 3.38 32.28 11.56
C LYS A 61 2.92 30.96 10.95
N GLU A 62 2.27 30.14 11.77
CA GLU A 62 1.74 28.85 11.33
C GLU A 62 0.36 29.00 10.70
N ASP A 63 0.15 28.23 9.63
CA ASP A 63 -1.16 27.96 9.06
C ASP A 63 -1.48 26.48 9.31
N PHE A 64 -1.77 26.17 10.57
CA PHE A 64 -2.09 24.80 10.99
C PHE A 64 -3.31 24.25 10.25
N GLU A 65 -4.26 25.11 9.90
CA GLU A 65 -5.44 24.73 9.14
C GLU A 65 -5.06 24.27 7.73
N ARG A 66 -4.23 25.04 7.01
CA ARG A 66 -3.73 24.61 5.70
C ARG A 66 -2.94 23.32 5.77
N TRP A 67 -2.12 23.17 6.80
CA TRP A 67 -1.30 21.97 6.96
C TRP A 67 -2.15 20.74 7.29
N GLU A 68 -3.13 20.86 8.20
CA GLU A 68 -4.08 19.79 8.51
C GLU A 68 -4.93 19.40 7.30
N LYS A 69 -5.33 20.38 6.49
CA LYS A 69 -6.06 20.14 5.24
C LYS A 69 -5.25 19.31 4.25
N ILE A 70 -4.01 19.72 3.96
CA ILE A 70 -3.11 18.97 3.06
C ILE A 70 -2.92 17.56 3.62
N ARG A 71 -2.71 17.44 4.93
CA ARG A 71 -2.51 16.15 5.57
C ARG A 71 -3.72 15.22 5.38
N THR A 72 -4.91 15.72 5.64
CA THR A 72 -6.14 14.93 5.56
C THR A 72 -6.37 14.47 4.11
N GLN A 73 -6.25 15.38 3.14
CA GLN A 73 -6.41 15.07 1.72
C GLN A 73 -5.44 13.99 1.23
N GLU A 74 -4.16 14.08 1.61
CA GLU A 74 -3.18 13.04 1.27
C GLU A 74 -3.51 11.69 1.92
N ARG A 75 -3.99 11.70 3.18
CA ARG A 75 -4.36 10.45 3.87
C ARG A 75 -5.55 9.80 3.17
N GLU A 76 -6.59 10.58 2.86
CA GLU A 76 -7.76 10.10 2.14
C GLU A 76 -7.37 9.49 0.79
N GLY A 77 -6.48 10.16 0.04
CA GLY A 77 -5.95 9.62 -1.22
C GLY A 77 -5.20 8.29 -1.05
N TRP A 78 -4.38 8.16 -0.01
CA TRP A 78 -3.69 6.89 0.27
C TRP A 78 -4.64 5.79 0.72
N ASP A 79 -5.65 6.12 1.53
CA ASP A 79 -6.66 5.15 1.97
C ASP A 79 -7.46 4.62 0.76
N GLU A 80 -7.81 5.50 -0.19
CA GLU A 80 -8.44 5.09 -1.45
C GLU A 80 -7.53 4.18 -2.29
N GLU A 81 -6.25 4.52 -2.45
CA GLU A 81 -5.28 3.70 -3.17
C GLU A 81 -5.08 2.32 -2.51
N ILE A 82 -4.94 2.26 -1.18
CA ILE A 82 -4.79 1.02 -0.42
C ILE A 82 -6.02 0.13 -0.59
N ASN A 83 -7.22 0.71 -0.51
CA ASN A 83 -8.47 -0.05 -0.70
C ASN A 83 -8.54 -0.65 -2.12
N LEU A 84 -8.18 0.12 -3.14
CA LEU A 84 -8.12 -0.39 -4.51
C LEU A 84 -7.13 -1.56 -4.63
N ILE A 85 -5.94 -1.45 -4.04
CA ILE A 85 -4.93 -2.52 -4.08
C ILE A 85 -5.42 -3.76 -3.34
N ALA A 86 -6.05 -3.59 -2.19
CA ALA A 86 -6.62 -4.68 -1.40
C ALA A 86 -7.74 -5.41 -2.15
N ASP A 87 -8.63 -4.67 -2.82
CA ASP A 87 -9.69 -5.24 -3.67
C ASP A 87 -9.10 -6.02 -4.85
N LEU A 88 -8.11 -5.45 -5.55
CA LEU A 88 -7.40 -6.16 -6.63
C LEU A 88 -6.74 -7.44 -6.13
N LYS A 89 -6.14 -7.41 -4.94
CA LYS A 89 -5.52 -8.59 -4.33
C LYS A 89 -6.55 -9.66 -4.00
N TYR A 90 -7.70 -9.26 -3.44
CA TYR A 90 -8.78 -10.17 -3.16
C TYR A 90 -9.23 -10.92 -4.42
N ASP A 91 -9.42 -10.19 -5.53
CA ASP A 91 -9.80 -10.79 -6.82
C ASP A 91 -8.75 -11.77 -7.35
N VAL A 92 -7.46 -11.40 -7.27
CA VAL A 92 -6.34 -12.27 -7.69
C VAL A 92 -6.29 -13.54 -6.84
N ASP A 93 -6.42 -13.41 -5.52
CA ASP A 93 -6.36 -14.54 -4.58
C ASP A 93 -7.58 -15.47 -4.73
N ASP A 94 -8.76 -14.93 -5.03
CA ASP A 94 -9.96 -15.73 -5.27
C ASP A 94 -9.84 -16.53 -6.58
N ASN A 95 -9.35 -15.91 -7.65
CA ASN A 95 -9.07 -16.61 -8.92
C ASN A 95 -8.02 -17.71 -8.75
N LEU A 96 -6.96 -17.46 -7.98
CA LEU A 96 -5.95 -18.48 -7.67
C LEU A 96 -6.57 -19.68 -6.94
N LYS A 97 -7.44 -19.44 -5.94
CA LYS A 97 -8.13 -20.52 -5.22
C LYS A 97 -9.02 -21.34 -6.14
N LEU A 98 -9.74 -20.69 -7.06
CA LEU A 98 -10.58 -21.38 -8.04
C LEU A 98 -9.74 -22.28 -8.96
N LEU A 99 -8.60 -21.78 -9.45
CA LEU A 99 -7.69 -22.54 -10.30
C LEU A 99 -7.02 -23.70 -9.57
N ASP A 100 -6.56 -23.49 -8.33
CA ASP A 100 -5.96 -24.56 -7.52
C ASP A 100 -6.99 -25.65 -7.14
N ASN A 101 -8.27 -25.31 -7.01
CA ASN A 101 -9.36 -26.28 -6.81
C ASN A 101 -9.77 -27.03 -8.10
N THR A 102 -9.27 -26.60 -9.26
CA THR A 102 -9.53 -27.23 -10.56
C THR A 102 -8.45 -28.27 -10.93
N LYS A 103 -7.35 -28.32 -10.17
CA LYS A 103 -6.32 -29.39 -10.25
C LYS A 103 -6.82 -30.68 -9.60
#